data_AF-A0A1I6BP11-F1
#
_entry.id   AF-A0A1I6BP11-F1
#
_cell.length_a   1.000
_cell.length_b   1.000
_cell.length_c   1.000
_cell.angle_alpha   90.00
_cell.angle_beta   90.00
_cell.angle_gamma   90.00
#
_symmetry.space_group_name_H-M   'P 1'
#
loop_
_entity.id
_entity.type
_entity.pdbx_description
1 polymer ?
#
loop_
_entity_poly.entity_id
_entity_poly.type
_entity_poly.pdbx_seq_one_letter_code
_entity_poly.pdbx_strand_id
1 'polypeptide(L)'
;MITRPKLNVYLTYSGYSDEWERMGSAQEKSIISYSDWHQIDDLRERICFAASAPADQVQATALERLLTENCESLEVREGLQKFALKYCNQDPANSCLVKGVIYLVLLLTVLIVIVYYY
;
A
#
# COMPACT_ATOMS: atom_id res chain seq x y z
N MET A 1 -9.86 -3.50 10.64
CA MET A 1 -8.83 -4.47 10.21
C MET A 1 -9.06 -4.81 8.75
N ILE A 2 -8.05 -4.59 7.93
CA ILE A 2 -8.03 -4.88 6.50
C ILE A 2 -7.60 -6.33 6.31
N THR A 3 -8.48 -7.13 5.74
CA THR A 3 -8.28 -8.55 5.48
C THR A 3 -7.98 -8.78 4.00
N ARG A 4 -7.50 -9.97 3.65
CA ARG A 4 -7.27 -10.31 2.23
C ARG A 4 -8.53 -10.13 1.35
N PRO A 5 -9.73 -10.59 1.76
CA PRO A 5 -10.94 -10.36 0.96
C PRO A 5 -11.26 -8.88 0.74
N LYS A 6 -11.10 -8.04 1.76
CA LYS A 6 -11.31 -6.58 1.64
C LYS A 6 -10.34 -5.96 0.64
N LEU A 7 -9.05 -6.30 0.76
CA LEU A 7 -8.03 -5.81 -0.17
C LEU A 7 -8.33 -6.28 -1.60
N ASN A 8 -8.76 -7.53 -1.79
CA ASN A 8 -9.09 -8.04 -3.12
C ASN A 8 -10.24 -7.25 -3.77
N VAL A 9 -11.33 -6.97 -3.03
CA VAL A 9 -12.43 -6.14 -3.56
C VAL A 9 -11.91 -4.75 -3.94
N TYR A 10 -11.16 -4.11 -3.05
CA TYR A 10 -10.57 -2.79 -3.30
C TYR A 10 -9.69 -2.78 -4.58
N LEU A 11 -8.88 -3.81 -4.77
CA LEU A 11 -8.02 -3.97 -5.95
C LEU A 11 -8.80 -4.23 -7.24
N THR A 12 -9.90 -4.98 -7.20
CA THR A 12 -10.77 -5.24 -8.36
C THR A 12 -11.24 -3.94 -9.00
N TYR A 13 -11.58 -2.95 -8.18
CA TYR A 13 -12.03 -1.63 -8.63
C TYR A 13 -10.91 -0.59 -8.66
N SER A 14 -9.64 -1.02 -8.60
CA SER A 14 -8.47 -0.13 -8.65
C SER A 14 -8.50 1.03 -7.65
N GLY A 15 -9.16 0.85 -6.51
CA GLY A 15 -9.36 1.91 -5.50
C GLY A 15 -10.43 2.95 -5.83
N TYR A 16 -11.20 2.80 -6.91
CA TYR A 16 -12.32 3.68 -7.24
C TYR A 16 -13.61 3.27 -6.51
N SER A 17 -13.91 3.97 -5.41
CA SER A 17 -15.10 3.71 -4.59
C SER A 17 -16.41 3.92 -5.36
N ASP A 18 -16.46 4.91 -6.25
CA ASP A 18 -17.63 5.18 -7.10
C ASP A 18 -17.95 4.01 -8.05
N GLU A 19 -16.91 3.37 -8.60
CA GLU A 19 -17.09 2.19 -9.47
C GLU A 19 -17.58 1.00 -8.66
N TRP A 20 -17.00 0.76 -7.48
CA TRP A 20 -17.47 -0.28 -6.57
C TRP A 20 -18.92 -0.05 -6.12
N GLU A 21 -19.31 1.18 -5.79
CA GLU A 21 -20.68 1.45 -5.38
C GLU A 21 -21.68 1.20 -6.52
N ARG A 22 -21.32 1.54 -7.75
CA ARG A 22 -22.23 1.35 -8.90
C ARG A 22 -22.27 -0.09 -9.40
N MET A 23 -21.13 -0.76 -9.43
CA MET A 23 -20.93 -2.03 -10.14
C MET A 23 -20.69 -3.22 -9.20
N GLY A 24 -20.46 -2.98 -7.91
CA GLY A 24 -20.22 -3.99 -6.89
C GLY A 24 -21.37 -4.97 -6.73
N SER A 25 -21.06 -6.27 -6.74
CA SER A 25 -22.03 -7.30 -6.39
C SER A 25 -22.46 -7.17 -4.93
N ALA A 26 -23.63 -7.72 -4.60
CA ALA A 26 -24.11 -7.76 -3.21
C ALA A 26 -23.12 -8.49 -2.27
N GLN A 27 -22.41 -9.49 -2.79
CA GLN A 27 -21.39 -10.21 -2.03
C GLN A 27 -20.18 -9.30 -1.75
N GLU A 28 -19.65 -8.59 -2.74
CA GLU A 28 -18.51 -7.68 -2.55
C GLU A 28 -18.87 -6.53 -1.61
N LYS A 29 -20.07 -5.97 -1.73
CA LYS A 29 -20.58 -4.93 -0.83
C LYS A 29 -20.77 -5.42 0.62
N SER A 30 -20.92 -6.73 0.83
CA SER A 30 -20.94 -7.32 2.17
C SER A 30 -19.54 -7.55 2.77
N ILE A 31 -18.50 -7.60 1.93
CA ILE A 31 -17.12 -7.88 2.34
C ILE A 31 -16.41 -6.62 2.83
N ILE A 32 -16.62 -5.49 2.16
CA ILE A 32 -15.95 -4.22 2.44
C ILE A 32 -16.99 -3.12 2.67
N SER A 33 -16.77 -2.28 3.69
CA SER A 33 -17.58 -1.09 3.94
C SER A 33 -16.87 0.17 3.43
N TYR A 34 -17.60 1.28 3.31
CA TYR A 34 -16.97 2.59 3.05
C TYR A 34 -15.91 2.96 4.08
N SER A 35 -16.10 2.61 5.36
CA SER A 35 -15.09 2.86 6.40
C SER A 35 -13.82 2.06 6.14
N ASP A 36 -13.93 0.81 5.69
CA ASP A 36 -12.77 0.01 5.31
C ASP A 36 -12.09 0.59 4.07
N TRP A 37 -12.88 1.08 3.11
CA TRP A 37 -12.37 1.73 1.90
C TRP A 37 -11.50 2.93 2.23
N HIS A 38 -12.01 3.86 3.04
CA HIS A 38 -11.27 5.04 3.49
C HIS A 38 -10.01 4.67 4.28
N GLN A 39 -10.09 3.62 5.12
CA GLN A 39 -8.91 3.14 5.82
C GLN A 39 -7.82 2.62 4.86
N ILE A 40 -8.19 1.95 3.76
CA ILE A 40 -7.24 1.51 2.75
C ILE A 40 -6.66 2.72 1.98
N ASP A 41 -7.48 3.71 1.63
CA ASP A 41 -7.05 4.95 0.98
C ASP A 41 -6.01 5.70 1.85
N ASP A 42 -6.31 5.90 3.14
CA ASP A 42 -5.41 6.57 4.09
C ASP A 42 -4.06 5.86 4.19
N LEU A 43 -4.07 4.52 4.27
CA LEU A 43 -2.84 3.73 4.31
C LEU A 43 -2.07 3.83 2.99
N ARG A 44 -2.76 3.77 1.84
CA ARG A 44 -2.16 3.95 0.51
C ARG A 44 -1.46 5.29 0.41
N GLU A 45 -2.11 6.37 0.81
CA GLU A 45 -1.55 7.72 0.77
C GLU A 45 -0.32 7.86 1.67
N ARG A 46 -0.37 7.30 2.88
CA ARG A 46 0.80 7.29 3.79
C ARG A 46 1.97 6.51 3.22
N ILE A 47 1.72 5.39 2.54
CA ILE A 47 2.75 4.64 1.82
C ILE A 47 3.35 5.50 0.71
N CYS A 48 2.52 6.17 -0.10
CA CYS A 48 2.99 7.07 -1.15
C CYS A 48 3.85 8.21 -0.59
N PHE A 49 3.39 8.84 0.48
CA PHE A 49 4.10 9.91 1.15
C PHE A 49 5.47 9.45 1.64
N ALA A 50 5.52 8.32 2.36
CA ALA A 50 6.77 7.74 2.85
C ALA A 50 7.74 7.35 1.72
N ALA A 51 7.22 6.92 0.56
CA ALA A 51 8.04 6.60 -0.62
C ALA A 51 8.61 7.85 -1.31
N SER A 52 7.96 9.00 -1.16
CA SER A 52 8.38 10.28 -1.76
C SER A 52 9.31 11.13 -0.88
N ALA A 53 9.30 10.89 0.43
CA ALA A 53 10.11 11.63 1.40
C ALA A 53 11.52 11.02 1.55
N PRO A 54 12.53 11.82 1.97
CA PRO A 54 13.82 11.28 2.40
C PRO A 54 13.62 10.23 3.50
N ALA A 55 14.39 9.14 3.43
CA ALA A 55 14.26 8.03 4.36
C ALA A 55 14.53 8.48 5.81
N ASP A 56 13.46 8.71 6.57
CA ASP A 56 13.47 8.93 8.00
C ASP A 56 13.06 7.62 8.71
N GLN A 57 13.97 7.09 9.52
CA GLN A 57 13.77 5.83 10.23
C GLN A 57 12.59 5.88 11.20
N VAL A 58 12.26 7.06 11.74
CA VAL A 58 11.08 7.26 12.59
C VAL A 58 9.80 7.09 11.79
N GLN A 59 9.75 7.67 10.57
CA GLN A 59 8.59 7.55 9.68
C GLN A 59 8.40 6.12 9.17
N ALA A 60 9.48 5.44 8.78
CA ALA A 60 9.42 4.04 8.36
C ALA A 60 8.87 3.12 9.47
N THR A 61 9.33 3.33 10.71
CA THR A 61 8.87 2.57 11.87
C THR A 61 7.40 2.87 12.19
N ALA A 62 6.99 4.14 12.11
CA ALA A 62 5.61 4.54 12.33
C ALA A 62 4.66 3.96 11.26
N LEU A 63 5.08 3.96 10.00
CA LEU A 63 4.31 3.36 8.90
C LEU A 63 4.17 1.84 9.09
N GLU A 64 5.26 1.15 9.41
CA GLU A 64 5.21 -0.30 9.62
C GLU A 64 4.31 -0.68 10.80
N ARG A 65 4.33 0.12 11.87
CA ARG A 65 3.41 -0.04 13.00
C ARG A 65 1.96 0.14 12.56
N LEU A 66 1.64 1.20 11.81
CA LEU A 66 0.29 1.43 11.30
C LEU A 66 -0.17 0.27 10.41
N LEU A 67 0.70 -0.23 9.52
CA LEU A 67 0.37 -1.38 8.67
C LEU A 67 0.12 -2.63 9.50
N THR A 68 0.90 -2.87 10.55
CA THR A 68 0.72 -4.01 11.45
C THR A 68 -0.57 -3.92 12.27
N GLU A 69 -0.95 -2.73 12.74
CA GLU A 69 -2.16 -2.51 13.52
C GLU A 69 -3.44 -2.61 12.67
N ASN A 70 -3.35 -2.31 11.36
CA ASN A 70 -4.52 -2.17 10.50
C ASN A 70 -4.67 -3.29 9.46
N CYS A 71 -3.65 -4.12 9.20
CA CYS A 71 -3.72 -5.23 8.26
C CYS A 71 -3.63 -6.59 8.96
N GLU A 72 -4.42 -7.56 8.47
CA GLU A 72 -4.56 -8.89 9.04
C GLU A 72 -3.26 -9.72 8.99
N SER A 73 -2.45 -9.54 7.95
CA SER A 73 -1.26 -10.36 7.72
C SER A 73 -0.16 -9.61 6.99
N LEU A 74 1.05 -10.19 6.98
CA LEU A 74 2.16 -9.69 6.16
C LEU A 74 1.80 -9.59 4.67
N GLU A 75 1.12 -10.60 4.14
CA GLU A 75 0.73 -10.61 2.74
C GLU A 75 -0.23 -9.48 2.36
N VAL A 76 -1.17 -9.13 3.26
CA VAL A 76 -2.07 -7.98 3.03
C VAL A 76 -1.27 -6.68 3.03
N ARG A 77 -0.29 -6.53 3.93
CA ARG A 77 0.60 -5.35 3.98
C ARG A 77 1.40 -5.22 2.70
N GLU A 78 2.06 -6.29 2.27
CA GLU A 78 2.85 -6.32 1.04
C GLU A 78 2.00 -6.06 -0.21
N GLY A 79 0.80 -6.65 -0.27
CA GLY A 79 -0.16 -6.43 -1.35
C GLY A 79 -0.58 -4.96 -1.44
N LEU A 80 -0.90 -4.34 -0.31
CA LEU A 80 -1.25 -2.92 -0.24
C LEU A 80 -0.08 -2.02 -0.61
N GLN A 81 1.13 -2.29 -0.10
CA GLN A 81 2.34 -1.54 -0.44
C GLN A 81 2.65 -1.61 -1.94
N LYS A 82 2.57 -2.81 -2.54
CA LYS A 82 2.79 -3.00 -3.96
C LYS A 82 1.77 -2.22 -4.81
N PHE A 83 0.49 -2.27 -4.42
CA PHE A 83 -0.55 -1.49 -5.09
C PHE A 83 -0.30 0.02 -4.95
N ALA A 84 -0.04 0.49 -3.72
CA ALA A 84 0.22 1.89 -3.44
C ALA A 84 1.37 2.40 -4.30
N LEU A 85 2.54 1.76 -4.26
CA LEU A 85 3.71 2.15 -5.04
C LEU A 85 3.44 2.18 -6.55
N LYS A 86 2.64 1.26 -7.08
CA LYS A 86 2.21 1.31 -8.48
C LYS A 86 1.37 2.56 -8.75
N TYR A 87 0.44 2.89 -7.85
CA TYR A 87 -0.46 4.04 -7.95
C TYR A 87 0.30 5.37 -7.83
N CYS A 88 1.23 5.51 -6.87
CA CYS A 88 2.02 6.74 -6.70
C CYS A 88 2.86 7.06 -7.95
N ASN A 89 3.32 6.04 -8.68
CA ASN A 89 4.12 6.19 -9.91
C ASN A 89 3.27 6.60 -11.13
N GLN A 90 1.95 6.41 -11.08
CA GLN A 90 1.03 6.79 -12.15
C GLN A 90 0.52 8.23 -12.01
N ASP A 91 0.71 8.85 -10.84
CA ASP A 91 0.42 10.27 -10.64
C ASP A 91 1.56 11.14 -11.23
N PRO A 92 1.30 11.99 -12.24
CA PRO A 92 2.32 12.84 -12.86
C PRO A 92 3.01 13.78 -11.87
N ALA A 93 2.37 14.13 -10.75
CA ALA A 93 2.95 14.97 -9.70
C ALA A 93 4.13 14.31 -8.95
N ASN A 94 4.16 12.97 -8.87
CA ASN A 94 5.17 12.20 -8.13
C ASN A 94 6.25 11.57 -9.04
N SER A 95 6.08 11.65 -10.35
CA SER A 95 6.94 10.97 -11.35
C SER A 95 8.40 11.45 -11.39
N CYS A 96 8.72 12.62 -10.82
CA CYS A 96 10.07 13.20 -10.85
C CYS A 96 10.98 12.78 -9.68
N LEU A 97 10.46 12.43 -8.50
CA LEU A 97 11.29 12.12 -7.31
C LEU A 97 11.51 10.62 -7.09
N VAL A 98 10.58 9.76 -7.52
CA VAL A 98 10.50 8.36 -7.07
C VAL A 98 11.47 7.42 -7.81
N LYS A 99 11.94 7.80 -9.01
CA LYS A 99 12.87 6.95 -9.80
C LYS A 99 14.21 6.71 -9.09
N GLY A 100 14.66 7.60 -8.20
CA GLY A 100 15.90 7.43 -7.44
C GLY A 100 15.76 6.53 -6.21
N VAL A 101 14.59 6.53 -5.56
CA VAL A 101 14.38 5.84 -4.27
C VAL A 101 14.10 4.35 -4.46
N ILE A 102 13.39 3.97 -5.53
CA ILE A 102 13.10 2.55 -5.85
C ILE A 102 14.40 1.76 -6.10
N TYR A 103 15.40 2.37 -6.75
CA TYR A 103 16.70 1.74 -6.94
C TYR A 103 17.42 1.53 -5.60
N LEU A 104 17.29 2.46 -4.65
CA LEU A 104 17.95 2.38 -3.35
C LEU A 104 17.32 1.32 -2.44
N VAL A 105 15.98 1.26 -2.40
CA VAL A 105 15.24 0.29 -1.56
C VAL A 105 15.43 -1.14 -2.08
N LEU A 106 15.40 -1.36 -3.40
CA LEU A 106 15.72 -2.67 -3.99
C LEU A 106 17.17 -3.10 -3.71
N LEU A 107 18.13 -2.16 -3.78
CA LEU A 107 19.53 -2.43 -3.43
C LEU A 107 19.68 -2.81 -1.95
N LEU A 108 18.99 -2.10 -1.05
CA LEU A 108 19.05 -2.38 0.39
C LEU A 108 18.42 -3.72 0.75
N THR A 109 17.29 -4.10 0.13
CA THR A 109 16.69 -5.43 0.35
C THR A 109 17.59 -6.55 -0.17
N VAL A 110 18.26 -6.35 -1.31
CA VAL A 110 19.21 -7.34 -1.85
C VAL A 110 20.45 -7.44 -0.97
N LEU A 111 20.99 -6.32 -0.48
CA LEU A 111 22.15 -6.31 0.42
C LEU A 111 21.85 -6.99 1.77
N ILE A 112 20.67 -6.74 2.35
CA ILE A 112 20.26 -7.38 3.61
C ILE A 112 20.17 -8.90 3.43
N VAL A 113 19.63 -9.37 2.30
CA VAL A 113 19.55 -10.82 2.01
C VAL A 113 20.94 -11.42 1.80
N ILE A 114 21.87 -10.74 1.12
CA ILE A 114 23.24 -11.25 0.92
C ILE A 114 23.99 -11.36 2.26
N VAL A 115 23.87 -10.36 3.14
CA VAL A 115 24.56 -10.37 4.45
C VAL A 115 24.01 -11.42 5.41
N TYR A 116 22.74 -11.81 5.28
CA TYR A 116 22.13 -12.82 6.15
C TYR A 116 22.35 -14.26 5.69
N TYR A 117 22.80 -14.48 4.44
CA TYR A 117 22.98 -15.80 3.84
C TYR A 117 24.44 -16.18 3.57
N TYR A 118 25.41 -15.37 4.01
CA TYR A 118 26.86 -15.62 3.98
C TYR A 118 27.46 -15.46 5.37
#